data_AF-A0A7W1UW59-F1
#
_entry.id   AF-A0A7W1UW59-F1
#
_cell.length_a   1.000
_cell.length_b   1.000
_cell.length_c   1.000
_cell.angle_alpha   90.00
_cell.angle_beta   90.00
_cell.angle_gamma   90.00
#
_symmetry.space_group_name_H-M   'P 1'
#
loop_
_entity.id
_entity.type
_entity.pdbx_description
1 polymer ?
#
loop_
_entity_poly.entity_id
_entity_poly.type
_entity_poly.pdbx_seq_one_letter_code
_entity_poly.pdbx_strand_id
1 'polypeptide(L)'
;MSAPRDGTGPLVEVYPAAALAAWMIDCKDYKSPDRDKAREAREGVVAAIDASISDHVDLAPVHDRCVQSDHVLDAVVCALVVLASKVRCTHEPEEQQRKNAAIEGWIHLPSQPLNEVTARAGRELTEGR
;
A
#
# COMPACT_ATOMS: atom_id res chain seq x y z
N MET A 1 25.54 1.55 -8.66
CA MET A 1 24.92 0.21 -8.81
C MET A 1 23.42 0.40 -8.65
N SER A 2 22.60 -0.16 -9.54
CA SER A 2 21.13 -0.11 -9.40
C SER A 2 20.71 -0.94 -8.19
N ALA A 3 19.72 -0.48 -7.43
CA ALA A 3 19.13 -1.28 -6.36
C ALA A 3 18.50 -2.57 -6.94
N PRO A 4 18.59 -3.73 -6.26
CA PRO A 4 17.89 -4.95 -6.66
C PRO A 4 16.38 -4.69 -6.73
N ARG A 5 15.73 -5.17 -7.81
CA ARG A 5 14.28 -5.04 -8.02
C ARG A 5 13.53 -6.34 -7.73
N ASP A 6 14.25 -7.38 -7.33
CA ASP A 6 13.75 -8.75 -7.14
C ASP A 6 13.09 -9.00 -5.78
N GLY A 7 12.84 -7.93 -5.02
CA GLY A 7 12.23 -7.98 -3.68
C GLY A 7 13.23 -8.23 -2.54
N THR A 8 14.52 -8.43 -2.83
CA THR A 8 15.56 -8.62 -1.80
C THR A 8 16.22 -7.33 -1.34
N GLY A 9 16.03 -6.24 -2.10
CA GLY A 9 16.69 -4.95 -1.90
C GLY A 9 15.82 -3.92 -1.19
N PRO A 10 16.33 -2.67 -1.06
CA PRO A 10 15.60 -1.56 -0.44
C PRO A 10 14.52 -0.95 -1.35
N LEU A 11 14.44 -1.36 -2.62
CA LEU A 11 13.40 -0.92 -3.54
C LEU A 11 12.14 -1.76 -3.33
N VAL A 12 11.02 -1.09 -3.08
CA VAL A 12 9.70 -1.72 -2.97
C VAL A 12 8.88 -1.32 -4.19
N GLU A 13 8.66 -2.26 -5.11
CA GLU A 13 7.75 -2.05 -6.23
C GLU A 13 6.30 -2.31 -5.76
N VAL A 14 5.38 -1.41 -6.11
CA VAL A 14 4.00 -1.43 -5.63
C VAL A 14 3.01 -1.28 -6.77
N TYR A 15 1.92 -2.05 -6.70
CA TYR A 15 0.76 -1.91 -7.57
C TYR A 15 -0.47 -1.53 -6.72
N PRO A 16 -0.87 -0.24 -6.66
CA PRO A 16 -1.85 0.25 -5.69
C PRO A 16 -3.20 -0.47 -5.70
N ALA A 17 -3.78 -0.72 -6.88
CA ALA A 17 -5.08 -1.38 -6.97
C ALA A 17 -5.04 -2.84 -6.46
N ALA A 18 -3.92 -3.54 -6.63
CA ALA A 18 -3.74 -4.91 -6.12
C ALA A 18 -3.49 -4.92 -4.62
N ALA A 19 -2.81 -3.90 -4.08
CA ALA A 19 -2.68 -3.74 -2.64
C ALA A 19 -4.04 -3.46 -1.97
N LEU A 20 -4.85 -2.57 -2.55
CA LEU A 20 -6.22 -2.32 -2.09
C LEU A 20 -7.07 -3.60 -2.13
N ALA A 21 -6.99 -4.35 -3.23
CA ALA A 21 -7.68 -5.64 -3.34
C ALA A 21 -7.20 -6.66 -2.29
N ALA A 22 -5.89 -6.74 -2.02
CA ALA A 22 -5.33 -7.62 -0.98
C ALA A 22 -5.81 -7.24 0.43
N TRP A 23 -6.09 -5.96 0.68
CA TRP A 23 -6.71 -5.47 1.91
C TRP A 23 -8.24 -5.53 1.91
N MET A 24 -8.86 -6.10 0.88
CA MET A 24 -10.31 -6.19 0.73
C MET A 24 -11.01 -4.82 0.68
N ILE A 25 -10.31 -3.78 0.22
CA ILE A 25 -10.87 -2.44 0.02
C ILE A 25 -11.37 -2.33 -1.42
N ASP A 26 -12.67 -2.06 -1.59
CA ASP A 26 -13.24 -1.86 -2.91
C ASP A 26 -12.65 -0.60 -3.55
N CYS A 27 -11.86 -0.80 -4.60
CA CYS A 27 -11.25 0.24 -5.40
C CYS A 27 -11.81 0.28 -6.81
N LYS A 28 -13.03 -0.22 -7.03
CA LYS A 28 -13.67 -0.09 -8.33
C LYS A 28 -13.89 1.40 -8.65
N ASP A 29 -13.63 1.79 -9.90
CA ASP A 29 -13.90 3.12 -10.43
C ASP A 29 -13.15 4.31 -9.76
N TYR A 30 -12.26 4.10 -8.79
CA TYR A 30 -11.47 5.19 -8.16
C TYR A 30 -10.56 5.97 -9.13
N LYS A 31 -10.32 5.40 -10.33
CA LYS A 31 -9.61 6.00 -11.48
C LYS A 31 -10.51 6.21 -12.70
N SER A 32 -11.82 6.21 -12.50
CA SER A 32 -12.79 6.41 -13.58
C SER A 32 -12.57 7.75 -14.30
N PRO A 33 -12.75 7.81 -15.63
CA PRO A 33 -12.76 9.09 -16.36
C PRO A 33 -13.97 9.97 -15.99
N ASP A 34 -15.02 9.38 -15.43
CA ASP A 34 -16.16 10.08 -14.84
C ASP A 34 -15.76 10.64 -13.47
N ARG A 35 -15.58 11.97 -13.39
CA ARG A 35 -14.97 12.64 -12.24
C ARG A 35 -15.78 12.48 -10.96
N ASP A 36 -17.10 12.49 -11.05
CA ASP A 36 -17.98 12.39 -9.88
C ASP A 36 -17.94 10.96 -9.32
N LYS A 37 -18.06 9.95 -10.20
CA LYS A 37 -17.90 8.54 -9.80
C LYS A 37 -16.52 8.25 -9.23
N ALA A 38 -15.47 8.77 -9.86
CA ALA A 38 -14.11 8.55 -9.39
C ALA A 38 -13.88 9.18 -8.02
N ARG A 39 -14.44 10.38 -7.80
CA ARG A 39 -14.40 11.05 -6.50
C ARG A 39 -15.14 10.25 -5.43
N GLU A 40 -16.37 9.82 -5.70
CA GLU A 40 -17.18 9.00 -4.78
C GLU A 40 -16.45 7.70 -4.41
N ALA A 41 -15.91 6.99 -5.41
CA ALA A 41 -15.12 5.78 -5.19
C ALA A 41 -13.87 6.05 -4.34
N ARG A 42 -13.15 7.16 -4.58
CA ARG A 42 -12.00 7.55 -3.74
C ARG A 42 -12.41 7.94 -2.32
N GLU A 43 -13.55 8.59 -2.12
CA GLU A 43 -14.11 8.84 -0.77
C GLU A 43 -14.31 7.51 -0.02
N GLY A 44 -14.88 6.50 -0.68
CA GLY A 44 -15.02 5.15 -0.12
C GLY A 44 -13.68 4.48 0.22
N VAL A 45 -12.70 4.54 -0.68
CA VAL A 45 -11.35 3.98 -0.44
C VAL A 45 -10.66 4.69 0.72
N VAL A 46 -10.67 6.02 0.75
CA VAL A 46 -10.01 6.81 1.81
C VAL A 46 -10.66 6.52 3.17
N ALA A 47 -11.99 6.46 3.23
CA ALA A 47 -12.71 6.11 4.46
C ALA A 47 -12.35 4.69 4.96
N ALA A 48 -12.25 3.71 4.06
CA ALA A 48 -11.87 2.34 4.43
C ALA A 48 -10.43 2.24 4.94
N ILE A 49 -9.50 2.98 4.32
CA ILE A 49 -8.11 3.07 4.80
C ILE A 49 -8.08 3.73 6.18
N ASP A 50 -8.73 4.89 6.35
CA ASP A 50 -8.74 5.66 7.60
C ASP A 50 -9.33 4.84 8.76
N ALA A 51 -10.46 4.18 8.52
CA ALA A 51 -11.07 3.26 9.49
C ALA A 51 -10.13 2.11 9.90
N SER A 52 -9.21 1.70 9.03
CA SER A 52 -8.27 0.61 9.32
C SER A 52 -7.02 1.06 10.08
N ILE A 53 -6.64 2.34 10.03
CA ILE A 53 -5.32 2.79 10.52
C ILE A 53 -5.34 3.92 11.54
N SER A 54 -6.53 4.48 11.84
CA SER A 54 -6.70 5.67 12.70
C SER A 54 -6.09 5.55 14.11
N ASP A 55 -5.90 4.34 14.63
CA ASP A 55 -5.21 4.12 15.92
C ASP A 55 -3.70 4.46 15.88
N HIS A 56 -3.10 4.51 14.68
CA HIS A 56 -1.66 4.60 14.50
C HIS A 56 -1.21 5.68 13.51
N VAL A 57 -2.07 6.06 12.56
CA VAL A 57 -1.76 7.01 11.49
C VAL A 57 -2.93 7.96 11.30
N ASP A 58 -2.64 9.27 11.35
CA ASP A 58 -3.61 10.32 11.04
C ASP A 58 -3.58 10.65 9.54
N LEU A 59 -4.65 10.32 8.82
CA LEU A 59 -4.84 10.65 7.40
C LEU A 59 -5.53 11.99 7.16
N ALA A 60 -6.08 12.64 8.19
CA ALA A 60 -6.81 13.90 8.04
C ALA A 60 -6.04 14.97 7.24
N PRO A 61 -4.69 15.14 7.39
CA PRO A 61 -3.94 16.14 6.63
C PRO A 61 -3.92 15.93 5.11
N VAL A 62 -4.18 14.72 4.62
CA VAL A 62 -4.15 14.38 3.19
C VAL A 62 -5.48 13.89 2.64
N HIS A 63 -6.49 13.69 3.50
CA HIS A 63 -7.81 13.17 3.17
C HIS A 63 -8.40 13.79 1.89
N ASP A 64 -8.60 15.10 1.88
CA ASP A 64 -9.24 15.79 0.75
C ASP A 64 -8.42 15.66 -0.53
N ARG A 65 -7.09 15.66 -0.42
CA ARG A 65 -6.21 15.52 -1.59
C ARG A 65 -6.29 14.12 -2.19
N CYS A 66 -6.42 13.08 -1.36
CA CYS A 66 -6.64 11.71 -1.81
C CYS A 66 -8.00 11.56 -2.53
N VAL A 67 -9.04 12.21 -2.01
CA VAL A 67 -10.37 12.21 -2.64
C VAL A 67 -10.34 12.91 -4.02
N GLN A 68 -9.59 14.00 -4.14
CA GLN A 68 -9.52 14.77 -5.38
C GLN A 68 -8.56 14.20 -6.43
N SER A 69 -7.63 13.32 -6.05
CA SER A 69 -6.59 12.82 -6.97
C SER A 69 -6.22 11.37 -6.69
N ASP A 70 -6.39 10.52 -7.70
CA ASP A 70 -5.93 9.14 -7.67
C ASP A 70 -4.40 9.03 -7.53
N HIS A 71 -3.63 9.97 -8.08
CA HIS A 71 -2.18 10.01 -7.87
C HIS A 71 -1.78 10.23 -6.41
N VAL A 72 -2.52 11.09 -5.68
CA VAL A 72 -2.26 11.31 -4.25
C VAL A 72 -2.65 10.08 -3.44
N LEU A 73 -3.81 9.49 -3.74
CA LEU A 73 -4.25 8.25 -3.10
C LEU A 73 -3.28 7.09 -3.36
N ASP A 74 -2.84 6.90 -4.61
CA ASP A 74 -1.83 5.91 -4.98
C ASP A 74 -0.55 6.10 -4.19
N ALA A 75 -0.09 7.35 -4.02
CA ALA A 75 1.12 7.64 -3.25
C ALA A 75 0.97 7.23 -1.77
N VAL A 76 -0.20 7.45 -1.17
CA VAL A 76 -0.51 6.99 0.20
C VAL A 76 -0.52 5.46 0.25
N VAL A 77 -1.18 4.79 -0.69
CA VAL A 77 -1.21 3.32 -0.78
C VAL A 77 0.21 2.76 -0.94
N CYS A 78 1.04 3.36 -1.80
CA CYS A 78 2.45 2.99 -1.96
C CYS A 78 3.22 3.11 -0.64
N ALA A 79 3.04 4.21 0.11
CA ALA A 79 3.69 4.39 1.40
C ALA A 79 3.26 3.33 2.43
N LEU A 80 1.98 2.94 2.44
CA LEU A 80 1.47 1.88 3.32
C LEU A 80 2.02 0.49 2.93
N VAL A 81 2.18 0.19 1.64
CA VAL A 81 2.81 -1.07 1.19
C VAL A 81 4.30 -1.09 1.52
N VAL A 82 5.00 0.04 1.38
CA VAL A 82 6.39 0.18 1.86
C VAL A 82 6.48 -0.10 3.35
N LEU A 83 5.53 0.40 4.14
CA LEU A 83 5.45 0.11 5.56
C LEU A 83 5.23 -1.39 5.82
N ALA A 84 4.29 -1.99 5.10
CA ALA A 84 4.03 -3.44 5.16
C ALA A 84 5.29 -4.26 4.85
N SER A 85 6.04 -3.88 3.81
CA SER A 85 7.30 -4.54 3.44
C SER A 85 8.32 -4.47 4.57
N LYS A 86 8.49 -3.31 5.21
CA LYS A 86 9.43 -3.12 6.34
C LYS A 86 9.11 -4.02 7.54
N VAL A 87 7.83 -4.20 7.86
CA VAL A 87 7.37 -5.05 8.97
C VAL A 87 7.08 -6.50 8.54
N ARG A 88 7.59 -6.92 7.37
CA ARG A 88 7.45 -8.28 6.80
C ARG A 88 6.00 -8.74 6.63
N CYS A 89 5.11 -7.82 6.32
CA CYS A 89 3.68 -8.05 6.02
C CYS A 89 3.39 -8.01 4.52
N THR A 90 4.34 -8.40 3.68
CA THR A 90 4.15 -8.60 2.24
C THR A 90 4.57 -10.00 1.84
N HIS A 91 4.04 -10.51 0.74
CA HIS A 91 4.54 -11.76 0.16
C HIS A 91 5.99 -11.59 -0.34
N GLU A 92 6.83 -12.58 -0.03
CA GLU A 92 8.18 -12.73 -0.56
C GLU A 92 8.17 -13.69 -1.76
N PRO A 93 9.11 -13.56 -2.71
CA PRO A 93 9.20 -14.48 -3.83
C PRO A 93 9.57 -15.89 -3.34
N GLU A 94 8.73 -16.87 -3.70
CA GLU A 94 9.02 -18.29 -3.51
C GLU A 94 10.24 -18.71 -4.33
N GLU A 95 10.85 -19.86 -3.98
CA GLU A 95 12.06 -20.35 -4.63
C GLU A 95 11.93 -20.44 -6.15
N GLN A 96 10.78 -20.93 -6.63
CA GLN A 96 10.51 -21.07 -8.04
C GLN A 96 10.32 -19.72 -8.76
N GLN A 97 9.95 -18.66 -8.02
CA GLN A 97 9.67 -17.33 -8.54
C GLN A 97 10.92 -16.43 -8.57
N ARG A 98 11.95 -16.72 -7.75
CA ARG A 98 13.16 -15.89 -7.63
C ARG A 98 13.84 -15.58 -8.96
N LYS A 99 13.88 -16.56 -9.88
CA LYS A 99 14.47 -16.34 -11.22
C LYS A 99 13.69 -15.32 -12.04
N ASN A 100 12.36 -15.37 -11.98
CA ASN A 100 11.51 -14.42 -12.70
C ASN A 100 11.56 -13.05 -12.03
N ALA A 101 11.54 -12.99 -10.69
CA ALA A 101 11.66 -11.75 -9.93
C ALA A 101 12.98 -11.00 -10.22
N ALA A 102 14.08 -11.73 -10.45
CA ALA A 102 15.36 -11.13 -10.84
C ALA A 102 15.35 -10.46 -12.23
N ILE A 103 14.48 -10.91 -13.14
CA ILE A 103 14.37 -10.41 -14.51
C ILE A 103 13.31 -9.30 -14.57
N GLU A 104 12.12 -9.60 -14.07
CA GLU A 104 10.93 -8.76 -14.22
C GLU A 104 10.85 -7.71 -13.10
N GLY A 105 11.21 -8.09 -11.88
CA GLY A 105 10.96 -7.33 -10.65
C GLY A 105 9.99 -8.08 -9.73
N TRP A 106 9.86 -7.62 -8.49
CA TRP A 106 8.93 -8.16 -7.51
C TRP A 106 7.99 -7.08 -6.99
N ILE A 107 6.69 -7.28 -7.23
CA ILE A 107 5.65 -6.41 -6.70
C ILE A 107 5.31 -6.88 -5.28
N HIS A 108 5.52 -6.00 -4.31
CA HIS A 108 5.12 -6.28 -2.93
C HIS A 108 3.61 -6.18 -2.79
N LEU A 109 2.99 -7.33 -2.52
CA LEU A 109 1.57 -7.40 -2.17
C LEU A 109 1.42 -7.64 -0.67
N PRO A 110 0.53 -6.91 0.01
CA PRO A 110 0.25 -7.14 1.42
C PRO A 110 -0.20 -8.58 1.67
N SER A 111 0.34 -9.19 2.71
CA SER A 111 -0.01 -10.53 3.17
C SER A 111 -0.81 -10.53 4.47
N GLN A 112 -0.97 -9.37 5.10
CA GLN A 112 -1.70 -9.16 6.37
C GLN A 112 -2.69 -8.00 6.24
N PRO A 113 -3.75 -7.97 7.08
CA PRO A 113 -4.69 -6.85 7.16
C PRO A 113 -3.99 -5.51 7.43
N LEU A 114 -4.56 -4.42 6.91
CA LEU A 114 -3.93 -3.09 6.97
C LEU A 114 -3.77 -2.56 8.41
N ASN A 115 -4.72 -2.84 9.31
CA ASN A 115 -4.61 -2.49 10.73
C ASN A 115 -3.45 -3.22 11.43
N GLU A 116 -3.18 -4.47 11.06
CA GLU A 116 -2.03 -5.20 11.60
C GLU A 116 -0.69 -4.63 11.12
N VAL A 117 -0.63 -4.17 9.87
CA VAL A 117 0.56 -3.52 9.31
C VAL A 117 0.93 -2.29 10.14
N THR A 118 -0.02 -1.38 10.36
CA THR A 118 0.26 -0.13 11.09
C THR A 118 0.52 -0.38 12.58
N ALA A 119 -0.16 -1.36 13.19
CA ALA A 119 0.12 -1.77 14.56
C ALA A 119 1.54 -2.33 14.76
N ARG A 120 2.02 -3.18 13.84
CA ARG A 120 3.41 -3.69 13.87
C ARG A 120 4.41 -2.56 13.68
N ALA A 121 4.16 -1.68 12.72
CA ALA A 121 5.02 -0.53 12.45
C ALA A 121 5.12 0.43 13.65
N GLY A 122 4.01 0.70 14.33
CA GLY A 122 3.99 1.53 15.52
C GLY A 122 4.85 0.95 16.65
N ARG A 123 4.86 -0.38 16.83
CA ARG A 123 5.71 -1.06 17.83
C ARG A 123 7.20 -0.97 17.46
N GLU A 124 7.57 -1.28 16.22
CA GLU A 124 8.98 -1.22 15.80
C GLU A 124 9.56 0.21 15.89
N LEU A 125 8.75 1.24 15.63
CA LEU A 125 9.17 2.64 15.77
C LEU A 125 9.29 3.11 17.22
N THR A 126 8.57 2.48 18.16
CA THR A 126 8.63 2.81 19.59
C THR A 126 9.69 2.01 20.33
N GLU A 127 9.96 0.77 19.91
CA GLU A 127 10.98 -0.12 20.48
C GLU A 127 12.39 0.13 19.91
N GLY A 128 12.50 0.74 18.73
CA GLY A 128 13.77 1.12 18.09
C GLY A 128 14.41 2.42 18.60
N ARG A 129 14.01 2.91 19.78
CA ARG A 129 14.49 4.18 20.36
C ARG A 129 15.34 3.98 21.61
#